data_AF-A0A242ZN57-F1
#
_entry.id   AF-A0A242ZN57-F1
#
_cell.length_a   1.000
_cell.length_b   1.000
_cell.length_c   1.000
_cell.angle_alpha   90.00
_cell.angle_beta   90.00
_cell.angle_gamma   90.00
#
_symmetry.space_group_name_H-M   'P 1'
#
loop_
_entity.id
_entity.type
_entity.pdbx_description
1 polymer ?
#
loop_
_entity_poly.entity_id
_entity_poly.type
_entity_poly.pdbx_seq_one_letter_code
_entity_poly.pdbx_strand_id
1 'polypeptide(L)'
;KKVYRLMSELNIQSIIRKKRRFFKGNYSNTFPNVLNREFKDRQQNEALVTDITYLRFQEGFRYLSVVQDIYNNEVVSWKISKRNDNELVLDTIEMLAQKRDVRGTILHSDQGFQYTSHAYNKRLFDLGIIGSHSRKGNCHDNACIESFFSHFKSEMLYLNHFKTEADLIQAVEEYIYFYNYKRFQKRLNHRAPIEYRISMAA
;
A
#
# COMPACT_ATOMS: atom_id res chain seq x y z
N LYS A 1 -42.00 -11.28 21.39
CA LYS A 1 -42.16 -11.19 22.86
C LYS A 1 -41.65 -12.43 23.63
N LYS A 2 -41.93 -13.67 23.22
CA LYS A 2 -41.47 -14.91 23.90
C LYS A 2 -39.93 -15.06 23.99
N VAL A 3 -39.23 -14.82 22.89
CA VAL A 3 -37.76 -14.94 22.80
C VAL A 3 -37.04 -13.97 23.73
N TYR A 4 -37.43 -12.69 23.73
CA TYR A 4 -36.84 -11.66 24.60
C TYR A 4 -36.99 -11.98 26.09
N ARG A 5 -38.17 -12.46 26.50
CA ARG A 5 -38.43 -12.87 27.89
C ARG A 5 -37.50 -14.02 28.31
N LEU A 6 -37.37 -15.05 27.47
CA LEU A 6 -36.50 -16.19 27.74
C LEU A 6 -35.02 -15.79 27.80
N MET A 7 -34.56 -14.90 26.92
CA MET A 7 -33.19 -14.38 26.97
C MET A 7 -32.92 -13.61 28.27
N SER A 8 -33.91 -12.85 28.77
CA SER A 8 -33.80 -12.13 30.03
C SER A 8 -33.77 -13.06 31.24
N GLU A 9 -34.63 -14.08 31.28
CA GLU A 9 -34.68 -15.08 32.37
C GLU A 9 -33.39 -15.92 32.41
N LEU A 10 -32.83 -16.26 31.25
CA LEU A 10 -31.62 -17.07 31.12
C LEU A 10 -30.32 -16.24 31.14
N ASN A 11 -30.43 -14.92 31.31
CA ASN A 11 -29.31 -13.97 31.30
C ASN A 11 -28.41 -14.07 30.04
N ILE A 12 -29.03 -14.39 28.88
CA ILE A 12 -28.34 -14.55 27.60
C ILE A 12 -28.31 -13.20 26.89
N GLN A 13 -27.10 -12.66 26.71
CA GLN A 13 -26.87 -11.44 25.94
C GLN A 13 -26.01 -11.74 24.71
N SER A 14 -26.28 -11.04 23.61
CA SER A 14 -25.42 -11.09 22.43
C SER A 14 -24.06 -10.46 22.75
N ILE A 15 -22.96 -11.15 22.42
CA ILE A 15 -21.61 -10.58 22.51
C ILE A 15 -21.45 -9.60 21.34
N ILE A 16 -21.82 -8.34 21.56
CA ILE A 16 -21.67 -7.28 20.56
C ILE A 16 -20.21 -6.81 20.58
N ARG A 17 -19.51 -6.88 19.43
CA ARG A 17 -18.17 -6.30 19.28
C ARG A 17 -18.20 -4.81 19.68
N LYS A 18 -17.36 -4.44 20.64
CA LYS A 18 -17.19 -3.03 21.05
C LYS A 18 -16.75 -2.21 19.84
N LYS A 19 -17.59 -1.25 19.41
CA LYS A 19 -17.26 -0.33 18.31
C LYS A 19 -16.02 0.49 18.72
N ARG A 20 -14.90 0.31 18.02
CA ARG A 20 -13.69 1.11 18.24
C ARG A 20 -13.99 2.56 17.90
N ARG A 21 -13.70 3.49 18.81
CA ARG A 21 -13.82 4.93 18.55
C ARG A 21 -12.69 5.33 17.60
N PHE A 22 -13.04 5.84 16.43
CA PHE A 22 -12.08 6.40 15.48
C PHE A 22 -11.77 7.83 15.93
N PHE A 23 -10.54 8.10 16.33
CA PHE A 23 -10.09 9.46 16.62
C PHE A 23 -9.78 10.15 15.30
N LYS A 24 -10.56 11.18 14.95
CA LYS A 24 -10.21 12.10 13.86
C LYS A 24 -9.01 12.91 14.35
N GLY A 25 -7.80 12.57 13.88
CA GLY A 25 -6.65 13.46 14.04
C GLY A 25 -6.86 14.75 13.26
N ASN A 26 -6.36 15.87 13.78
CA ASN A 26 -6.43 17.21 13.16
C ASN A 26 -5.42 17.42 12.02
N TYR A 27 -4.83 16.36 11.46
CA TYR A 27 -3.83 16.45 10.41
C TYR A 27 -4.52 16.38 9.05
N SER A 28 -4.91 17.53 8.51
CA SER A 28 -5.77 17.65 7.32
C SER A 28 -5.09 18.31 6.12
N ASN A 29 -3.80 18.05 5.90
CA ASN A 29 -3.21 18.36 4.60
C ASN A 29 -3.58 17.24 3.63
N THR A 30 -4.79 17.33 3.09
CA THR A 30 -5.31 16.38 2.12
C THR A 30 -5.18 16.93 0.72
N PHE A 31 -4.58 16.18 -0.19
CA PHE A 31 -4.63 16.47 -1.61
C PHE A 31 -5.99 16.14 -2.23
N PRO A 32 -6.38 16.84 -3.31
CA PRO A 32 -7.51 16.41 -4.13
C PRO A 32 -7.24 15.04 -4.77
N ASN A 33 -8.30 14.32 -5.11
CA ASN A 33 -8.17 13.07 -5.86
C ASN A 33 -7.91 13.39 -7.36
N VAL A 34 -6.64 13.57 -7.71
CA VAL A 34 -6.17 13.80 -9.08
C VAL A 34 -6.20 12.51 -9.91
N LEU A 35 -5.86 11.35 -9.32
CA LEU A 35 -5.85 10.08 -10.04
C LEU A 35 -7.26 9.65 -10.52
N ASN A 36 -8.28 9.98 -9.74
CA ASN A 36 -9.71 9.81 -10.07
C ASN A 36 -10.09 8.43 -10.66
N ARG A 37 -9.41 7.36 -10.22
CA ARG A 37 -9.56 5.97 -10.71
C ARG A 37 -9.26 5.75 -12.19
N GLU A 38 -8.60 6.69 -12.83
CA GLU A 38 -8.12 6.55 -14.21
C GLU A 38 -6.82 5.73 -14.20
N PHE A 39 -6.97 4.41 -14.03
CA PHE A 39 -5.87 3.45 -13.97
C PHE A 39 -5.43 2.91 -15.35
N LYS A 40 -6.11 3.32 -16.42
CA LYS A 40 -5.88 2.84 -17.79
C LYS A 40 -5.17 3.91 -18.62
N ASP A 41 -4.51 3.48 -19.69
CA ASP A 41 -3.90 4.34 -20.72
C ASP A 41 -2.90 5.37 -20.17
N ARG A 42 -2.23 5.01 -19.07
CA ARG A 42 -1.18 5.81 -18.44
C ARG A 42 0.17 5.54 -19.08
N GLN A 43 1.09 6.47 -18.90
CA GLN A 43 2.49 6.34 -19.26
C GLN A 43 3.32 5.86 -18.06
N GLN A 44 4.49 5.29 -18.37
CA GLN A 44 5.47 4.93 -17.35
C GLN A 44 5.75 6.15 -16.46
N ASN A 45 5.76 5.94 -15.14
CA ASN A 45 6.11 6.97 -14.16
C ASN A 45 5.17 8.20 -14.12
N GLU A 46 4.02 8.15 -14.80
CA GLU A 46 3.00 9.20 -14.76
C GLU A 46 2.25 9.17 -13.43
N ALA A 47 1.87 7.98 -12.97
CA ALA A 47 1.07 7.79 -11.77
C ALA A 47 1.54 6.58 -10.98
N LEU A 48 1.83 6.83 -9.71
CA LEU A 48 2.27 5.85 -8.72
C LEU A 48 1.25 5.77 -7.61
N VAL A 49 1.10 4.59 -7.03
CA VAL A 49 0.28 4.34 -5.83
C VAL A 49 1.19 3.92 -4.68
N THR A 50 0.88 4.33 -3.46
CA THR A 50 1.64 3.97 -2.27
C THR A 50 0.73 3.60 -1.10
N ASP A 51 1.11 2.55 -0.38
CA ASP A 51 0.38 2.06 0.78
C ASP A 51 1.32 1.25 1.70
N ILE A 52 0.89 1.06 2.95
CA ILE A 52 1.62 0.33 3.98
C ILE A 52 0.84 -0.91 4.38
N THR A 53 1.55 -2.01 4.54
CA THR A 53 0.99 -3.22 5.13
C THR A 53 1.80 -3.70 6.32
N TYR A 54 1.14 -4.36 7.27
CA TYR A 54 1.83 -5.01 8.39
C TYR A 54 2.17 -6.46 8.02
N LEU A 55 3.35 -6.91 8.44
CA LEU A 55 3.91 -8.23 8.22
C LEU A 55 4.10 -8.89 9.58
N ARG A 56 3.43 -10.02 9.83
CA ARG A 56 3.53 -10.75 11.10
C ARG A 56 4.52 -11.92 10.95
N PHE A 57 5.35 -12.11 11.96
CA PHE A 57 6.27 -13.23 12.09
C PHE A 57 6.29 -13.71 13.56
N GLN A 58 7.08 -14.74 13.89
CA GLN A 58 7.02 -15.37 15.22
C GLN A 58 7.32 -14.41 16.36
N GLU A 59 8.35 -13.58 16.25
CA GLU A 59 8.81 -12.67 17.32
C GLU A 59 8.10 -11.30 17.31
N GLY A 60 7.22 -11.04 16.34
CA GLY A 60 6.49 -9.78 16.29
C GLY A 60 5.94 -9.42 14.91
N PHE A 61 6.01 -8.13 14.57
CA PHE A 61 5.58 -7.63 13.27
C PHE A 61 6.47 -6.48 12.77
N ARG A 62 6.41 -6.26 11.46
CA ARG A 62 7.03 -5.13 10.75
C ARG A 62 6.02 -4.44 9.86
N TYR A 63 6.36 -3.25 9.39
CA TYR A 63 5.60 -2.51 8.39
C TYR A 63 6.39 -2.48 7.10
N LEU A 64 5.70 -2.70 5.99
CA LEU A 64 6.24 -2.61 4.64
C LEU A 64 5.50 -1.50 3.91
N SER A 65 6.22 -0.44 3.54
CA SER A 65 5.74 0.59 2.62
C SER A 65 6.17 0.23 1.21
N VAL A 66 5.27 0.38 0.25
CA VAL A 66 5.50 0.05 -1.16
C VAL A 66 4.99 1.17 -2.04
N VAL A 67 5.76 1.52 -3.05
CA VAL A 67 5.34 2.36 -4.17
C VAL A 67 5.29 1.50 -5.43
N GLN A 68 4.14 1.52 -6.11
CA GLN A 68 3.89 0.77 -7.33
C GLN A 68 3.55 1.71 -8.48
N ASP A 69 4.11 1.44 -9.66
CA ASP A 69 3.75 2.11 -10.91
C ASP A 69 2.51 1.46 -11.52
N ILE A 70 1.44 2.22 -11.71
CA ILE A 70 0.17 1.67 -12.21
C ILE A 70 0.26 1.31 -13.70
N TYR A 71 1.21 1.87 -14.44
CA TYR A 71 1.42 1.58 -15.86
C TYR A 71 1.62 0.07 -16.09
N ASN A 72 2.66 -0.50 -15.47
CA ASN A 72 3.09 -1.88 -15.64
C ASN A 72 3.01 -2.73 -14.37
N ASN A 73 2.36 -2.23 -13.31
CA ASN A 73 2.31 -2.86 -11.98
C ASN A 73 3.67 -3.01 -11.29
N GLU A 74 4.77 -2.43 -11.77
CA GLU A 74 6.09 -2.60 -11.16
C GLU A 74 6.15 -2.01 -9.75
N VAL A 75 6.71 -2.76 -8.80
CA VAL A 75 7.10 -2.21 -7.50
C VAL A 75 8.39 -1.42 -7.68
N VAL A 76 8.31 -0.10 -7.59
CA VAL A 76 9.40 0.82 -7.94
C VAL A 76 10.22 1.27 -6.72
N SER A 77 9.62 1.25 -5.54
CA SER A 77 10.30 1.49 -4.27
C SER A 77 9.58 0.77 -3.14
N TRP A 78 10.33 0.36 -2.11
CA TRP A 78 9.77 -0.25 -0.91
C TRP A 78 10.76 -0.14 0.25
N LYS A 79 10.23 -0.18 1.48
CA LYS A 79 11.01 -0.14 2.72
C LYS A 79 10.30 -0.92 3.83
N ILE A 80 11.09 -1.61 4.66
CA ILE A 80 10.60 -2.26 5.88
C ILE A 80 11.02 -1.43 7.10
N SER A 81 10.12 -1.26 8.06
CA SER A 81 10.39 -0.62 9.35
C SER A 81 9.72 -1.36 10.52
N LYS A 82 10.25 -1.13 11.72
CA LYS A 82 9.66 -1.56 12.99
C LYS A 82 8.43 -0.71 13.37
N ARG A 83 8.32 0.50 12.81
CA ARG A 83 7.28 1.48 13.13
C ARG A 83 6.52 1.89 11.89
N ASN A 84 5.23 2.16 12.07
CA ASN A 84 4.42 2.86 11.09
C ASN A 84 4.49 4.34 11.45
N ASP A 85 5.40 5.07 10.83
CA ASP A 85 5.64 6.49 11.08
C ASP A 85 5.93 7.24 9.76
N ASN A 86 6.09 8.55 9.85
CA ASN A 86 6.38 9.38 8.68
C ASN A 86 7.73 9.03 8.04
N GLU A 87 8.71 8.61 8.86
CA GLU A 87 10.06 8.28 8.39
C GLU A 87 10.03 7.09 7.43
N LEU A 88 9.26 6.04 7.73
CA LEU A 88 9.06 4.91 6.81
C LEU A 88 8.60 5.36 5.41
N VAL A 89 7.60 6.25 5.34
CA VAL A 89 7.07 6.71 4.04
C VAL A 89 8.04 7.65 3.34
N LEU A 90 8.66 8.57 4.08
CA LEU A 90 9.63 9.51 3.54
C LEU A 90 10.84 8.76 2.96
N ASP A 91 11.42 7.82 3.68
CA ASP A 91 12.51 6.97 3.21
C ASP A 91 12.13 6.22 1.92
N THR A 92 10.90 5.71 1.85
CA THR A 92 10.42 5.00 0.66
C THR A 92 10.35 5.93 -0.55
N ILE A 93 9.96 7.19 -0.35
CA ILE A 93 9.95 8.23 -1.40
C ILE A 93 11.35 8.67 -1.77
N GLU A 94 12.27 8.81 -0.81
CA GLU A 94 13.68 9.11 -1.10
C GLU A 94 14.31 8.03 -1.99
N MET A 95 14.08 6.76 -1.63
CA MET A 95 14.55 5.62 -2.43
C MET A 95 13.94 5.60 -3.83
N LEU A 96 12.72 6.10 -4.00
CA LEU A 96 12.09 6.27 -5.31
C LEU A 96 12.81 7.37 -6.11
N ALA A 97 12.96 8.56 -5.52
CA ALA A 97 13.56 9.73 -6.17
C ALA A 97 15.04 9.53 -6.52
N GLN A 98 15.75 8.63 -5.82
CA GLN A 98 17.11 8.22 -6.17
C GLN A 98 17.17 7.34 -7.43
N LYS A 99 16.09 6.64 -7.76
CA LYS A 99 16.04 5.67 -8.87
C LYS A 99 15.37 6.23 -10.12
N ARG A 100 14.52 7.25 -9.98
CA ARG A 100 13.66 7.78 -11.04
C ARG A 100 13.50 9.29 -10.88
N ASP A 101 13.38 10.00 -12.00
CA ASP A 101 12.86 11.37 -11.97
C ASP A 101 11.38 11.33 -11.59
N VAL A 102 11.00 12.00 -10.50
CA VAL A 102 9.64 11.97 -9.94
C VAL A 102 8.90 13.29 -10.15
N ARG A 103 9.53 14.25 -10.85
CA ARG A 103 8.94 15.57 -11.06
C ARG A 103 7.71 15.45 -11.96
N GLY A 104 6.57 15.96 -11.50
CA GLY A 104 5.29 15.89 -12.21
C GLY A 104 4.57 14.55 -12.07
N THR A 105 5.17 13.54 -11.44
CA THR A 105 4.52 12.26 -11.18
C THR A 105 3.40 12.41 -10.16
N ILE A 106 2.26 11.77 -10.41
CA ILE A 106 1.17 11.67 -9.43
C ILE A 106 1.54 10.58 -8.42
N LEU A 107 1.54 10.90 -7.12
CA LEU A 107 1.65 9.90 -6.05
C LEU A 107 0.34 9.82 -5.28
N HIS A 108 -0.37 8.71 -5.46
CA HIS A 108 -1.68 8.44 -4.88
C HIS A 108 -1.59 7.57 -3.62
N SER A 109 -2.25 7.97 -2.55
CA SER A 109 -2.33 7.20 -1.29
C SER A 109 -3.69 7.34 -0.62
N ASP A 110 -3.90 6.59 0.47
CA ASP A 110 -5.01 6.86 1.37
C ASP A 110 -4.77 8.12 2.22
N GLN A 111 -5.74 8.45 3.08
CA GLN A 111 -5.67 9.57 4.02
C GLN A 111 -5.11 9.16 5.39
N GLY A 112 -4.22 8.16 5.44
CA GLY A 112 -3.49 7.77 6.63
C GLY A 112 -2.69 8.94 7.20
N PHE A 113 -2.46 8.92 8.52
CA PHE A 113 -1.81 10.05 9.20
C PHE A 113 -0.40 10.33 8.66
N GLN A 114 0.30 9.30 8.17
CA GLN A 114 1.61 9.44 7.55
C GLN A 114 1.55 10.26 6.25
N TYR A 115 0.53 10.02 5.43
CA TYR A 115 0.32 10.69 4.14
C TYR A 115 -0.33 12.07 4.26
N THR A 116 -0.96 12.39 5.41
CA THR A 116 -1.50 13.73 5.68
C THR A 116 -0.56 14.60 6.52
N SER A 117 0.65 14.11 6.83
CA SER A 117 1.62 14.84 7.65
C SER A 117 2.25 16.03 6.91
N HIS A 118 2.61 17.10 7.64
CA HIS A 118 3.27 18.26 7.03
C HIS A 118 4.62 17.88 6.38
N ALA A 119 5.39 17.01 7.02
CA ALA A 119 6.67 16.55 6.49
C ALA A 119 6.51 15.83 5.14
N TYR A 120 5.52 14.94 5.02
CA TYR A 120 5.20 14.26 3.76
C TYR A 120 4.81 15.26 2.66
N ASN A 121 3.86 16.15 2.96
CA ASN A 121 3.39 17.15 2.00
C ASN A 121 4.52 18.06 1.51
N LYS A 122 5.35 18.56 2.45
CA LYS A 122 6.51 19.38 2.12
C LYS A 122 7.47 18.62 1.23
N ARG A 123 7.74 17.34 1.53
CA ARG A 123 8.69 16.57 0.74
C ARG A 123 8.20 16.28 -0.68
N LEU A 124 6.91 15.98 -0.85
CA LEU A 124 6.33 15.85 -2.20
C LEU A 124 6.48 17.14 -3.00
N PHE A 125 6.20 18.29 -2.37
CA PHE A 125 6.40 19.60 -2.99
C PHE A 125 7.84 19.83 -3.42
N ASP A 126 8.81 19.57 -2.54
CA ASP A 126 10.24 19.76 -2.80
C ASP A 126 10.73 18.87 -3.97
N LEU A 127 10.18 17.67 -4.11
CA LEU A 127 10.47 16.73 -5.21
C LEU A 127 9.68 17.04 -6.50
N GLY A 128 8.72 17.98 -6.45
CA GLY A 128 7.81 18.28 -7.55
C GLY A 128 6.81 17.17 -7.84
N ILE A 129 6.52 16.29 -6.87
CA ILE A 129 5.51 15.23 -6.96
C ILE A 129 4.11 15.84 -6.76
N ILE A 130 3.16 15.42 -7.58
CA ILE A 130 1.76 15.79 -7.46
C ILE A 130 1.08 14.81 -6.50
N GLY A 131 0.85 15.24 -5.27
CA GLY A 131 0.13 14.43 -4.28
C GLY A 131 -1.33 14.20 -4.67
N SER A 132 -1.84 13.00 -4.41
CA SER A 132 -3.24 12.64 -4.61
C SER A 132 -3.74 11.74 -3.48
N HIS A 133 -4.95 11.99 -2.96
CA HIS A 133 -5.54 11.13 -1.95
C HIS A 133 -6.86 10.50 -2.38
N SER A 134 -7.08 9.26 -1.97
CA SER A 134 -8.39 8.60 -2.09
C SER A 134 -9.46 9.34 -1.29
N ARG A 135 -10.72 9.19 -1.71
CA ARG A 135 -11.84 9.71 -0.92
C ARG A 135 -12.04 8.84 0.33
N LYS A 136 -12.43 9.45 1.45
CA LYS A 136 -12.73 8.70 2.68
C LYS A 136 -13.80 7.63 2.43
N GLY A 137 -13.51 6.40 2.81
CA GLY A 137 -14.45 5.28 2.71
C GLY A 137 -14.57 4.67 1.31
N ASN A 138 -13.60 4.91 0.42
CA ASN A 138 -13.63 4.44 -0.95
C ASN A 138 -12.41 3.55 -1.27
N CYS A 139 -12.56 2.23 -1.09
CA CYS A 139 -11.49 1.26 -1.36
C CYS A 139 -11.10 1.18 -2.85
N HIS A 140 -11.99 1.54 -3.77
CA HIS A 140 -11.72 1.44 -5.21
C HIS A 140 -10.61 2.39 -5.68
N ASP A 141 -10.37 3.48 -4.97
CA ASP A 141 -9.33 4.44 -5.32
C ASP A 141 -7.91 3.86 -5.10
N ASN A 142 -7.76 2.83 -4.25
CA ASN A 142 -6.47 2.19 -3.95
C ASN A 142 -6.33 0.77 -4.50
N ALA A 143 -7.22 0.38 -5.43
CA ALA A 143 -7.38 -1.01 -5.85
C ALA A 143 -6.10 -1.66 -6.43
N CYS A 144 -5.24 -0.90 -7.10
CA CYS A 144 -4.00 -1.41 -7.70
C CYS A 144 -3.04 -1.97 -6.64
N ILE A 145 -2.73 -1.17 -5.62
CA ILE A 145 -1.79 -1.58 -4.57
C ILE A 145 -2.43 -2.57 -3.58
N GLU A 146 -3.75 -2.47 -3.35
CA GLU A 146 -4.48 -3.48 -2.59
C GLU A 146 -4.41 -4.85 -3.29
N SER A 147 -4.51 -4.89 -4.62
CA SER A 147 -4.33 -6.11 -5.41
C SER A 147 -2.92 -6.66 -5.28
N PHE A 148 -1.89 -5.81 -5.35
CA PHE A 148 -0.51 -6.22 -5.09
C PHE A 148 -0.37 -6.86 -3.70
N PHE A 149 -0.86 -6.19 -2.64
CA PHE A 149 -0.76 -6.71 -1.28
C PHE A 149 -1.55 -8.00 -1.09
N SER A 150 -2.69 -8.17 -1.77
CA SER A 150 -3.45 -9.41 -1.75
C SER A 150 -2.65 -10.59 -2.31
N HIS A 151 -1.99 -10.40 -3.45
CA HIS A 151 -1.09 -11.41 -4.03
C HIS A 151 0.11 -11.67 -3.13
N PHE A 152 0.82 -10.61 -2.73
CA PHE A 152 1.97 -10.69 -1.84
C PHE A 152 1.68 -11.48 -0.56
N LYS A 153 0.54 -11.22 0.08
CA LYS A 153 0.19 -11.93 1.31
C LYS A 153 -0.22 -13.38 1.06
N SER A 154 -1.03 -13.62 0.03
CA SER A 154 -1.52 -14.99 -0.25
C SER A 154 -0.44 -15.91 -0.77
N GLU A 155 0.53 -15.40 -1.53
CA GLU A 155 1.56 -16.20 -2.20
C GLU A 155 2.86 -16.29 -1.41
N MET A 156 3.13 -15.36 -0.49
CA MET A 156 4.33 -15.39 0.35
C MET A 156 4.01 -15.38 1.84
N LEU A 157 3.27 -14.38 2.34
CA LEU A 157 3.14 -14.20 3.79
C LEU A 157 2.37 -15.33 4.49
N TYR A 158 1.29 -15.82 3.89
CA TYR A 158 0.40 -16.81 4.51
C TYR A 158 0.85 -18.25 4.30
N LEU A 159 1.70 -18.51 3.30
CA LEU A 159 2.23 -19.85 3.02
C LEU A 159 3.47 -20.17 3.84
N ASN A 160 4.08 -19.18 4.48
CA ASN A 160 5.35 -19.32 5.17
C ASN A 160 5.22 -19.01 6.66
N HIS A 161 6.12 -19.59 7.45
CA HIS A 161 6.27 -19.29 8.86
C HIS A 161 7.67 -18.72 9.13
N PHE A 162 7.74 -17.41 9.35
CA PHE A 162 9.01 -16.71 9.58
C PHE A 162 9.36 -16.71 11.06
N LYS A 163 10.52 -17.28 11.41
CA LYS A 163 11.02 -17.33 12.79
C LYS A 163 11.67 -15.99 13.15
N THR A 164 12.58 -15.51 12.31
CA THR A 164 13.36 -14.30 12.58
C THR A 164 12.94 -13.13 11.69
N GLU A 165 13.32 -11.91 12.09
CA GLU A 165 13.17 -10.71 11.26
C GLU A 165 13.96 -10.82 9.94
N ALA A 166 15.15 -11.42 9.98
CA ALA A 166 15.99 -11.59 8.80
C ALA A 166 15.32 -12.49 7.75
N ASP A 167 14.72 -13.61 8.16
CA ASP A 167 13.98 -14.51 7.25
C ASP A 167 12.82 -13.78 6.57
N LEU A 168 12.10 -12.94 7.32
CA LEU A 168 11.00 -12.15 6.78
C LEU A 168 11.49 -11.13 5.74
N ILE A 169 12.58 -10.41 6.04
CA ILE A 169 13.15 -9.41 5.11
C ILE A 169 13.60 -10.09 3.82
N GLN A 170 14.34 -11.20 3.93
CA GLN A 170 14.79 -11.99 2.79
C GLN A 170 13.62 -12.44 1.90
N ALA A 171 12.54 -12.96 2.50
CA ALA A 171 11.37 -13.39 1.75
C ALA A 171 10.63 -12.23 1.05
N VAL A 172 10.63 -11.03 1.65
CA VAL A 172 10.10 -9.83 1.00
C VAL A 172 10.93 -9.45 -0.22
N GLU A 173 12.26 -9.45 -0.08
CA GLU A 173 13.19 -9.15 -1.19
C GLU A 173 13.01 -10.13 -2.35
N GLU A 174 13.00 -11.43 -2.05
CA GLU A 174 12.80 -12.49 -3.04
C GLU A 174 11.45 -12.38 -3.73
N TYR A 175 10.38 -12.10 -2.98
CA TYR A 175 9.05 -11.97 -3.56
C TYR A 175 8.94 -10.72 -4.45
N ILE A 176 9.47 -9.57 -4.03
CA ILE A 176 9.42 -8.35 -4.86
C ILE A 176 10.24 -8.56 -6.14
N TYR A 177 11.39 -9.24 -6.04
CA TYR A 177 12.17 -9.63 -7.22
C TYR A 177 11.36 -10.55 -8.15
N PHE A 178 10.76 -11.62 -7.61
CA PHE A 178 9.88 -12.51 -8.37
C PHE A 178 8.72 -11.74 -9.02
N TYR A 179 8.05 -10.88 -8.27
CA TYR A 179 6.91 -10.10 -8.74
C TYR A 179 7.27 -9.19 -9.92
N ASN A 180 8.42 -8.50 -9.85
CA ASN A 180 8.85 -7.57 -10.88
C ASN A 180 9.48 -8.25 -12.11
N TYR A 181 10.23 -9.33 -11.92
CA TYR A 181 11.05 -9.94 -12.99
C TYR A 181 10.49 -11.24 -13.56
N LYS A 182 9.60 -11.95 -12.83
CA LYS A 182 9.20 -13.31 -13.18
C LYS A 182 7.69 -13.54 -13.20
N ARG A 183 6.91 -12.75 -12.46
CA ARG A 183 5.46 -12.96 -12.34
C ARG A 183 4.72 -12.50 -13.60
N PHE A 184 4.24 -13.47 -14.38
CA PHE A 184 3.36 -13.18 -15.51
C PHE A 184 2.02 -12.60 -15.07
N GLN A 185 1.59 -11.55 -15.75
CA GLN A 185 0.30 -10.91 -15.49
C GLN A 185 -0.52 -10.83 -16.77
N LYS A 186 -1.77 -11.30 -16.73
CA LYS A 186 -2.68 -11.26 -17.89
C LYS A 186 -2.84 -9.84 -18.44
N ARG A 187 -2.88 -8.82 -17.55
CA ARG A 187 -2.96 -7.39 -17.92
C ARG A 187 -1.77 -6.93 -18.77
N LEU A 188 -0.62 -7.57 -18.59
CA LEU A 188 0.64 -7.21 -19.25
C LEU A 188 0.96 -8.15 -20.40
N ASN A 189 -0.07 -8.70 -21.07
CA ASN A 189 0.07 -9.67 -22.15
C ASN A 189 0.95 -10.87 -21.77
N HIS A 190 0.74 -11.39 -20.55
CA HIS A 190 1.50 -12.51 -20.00
C HIS A 190 3.01 -12.25 -19.87
N ARG A 191 3.41 -11.00 -19.59
CA ARG A 191 4.78 -10.61 -19.26
C ARG A 191 4.94 -10.24 -17.79
N ALA A 192 6.17 -10.28 -17.31
CA ALA A 192 6.51 -9.67 -16.02
C ALA A 192 6.51 -8.13 -16.11
N PRO A 193 6.29 -7.39 -15.00
CA PRO A 193 6.31 -5.93 -14.99
C PRO A 193 7.49 -5.28 -15.70
N ILE A 194 8.71 -5.74 -15.40
CA ILE A 194 9.93 -5.17 -15.99
C ILE A 194 10.07 -5.59 -17.46
N GLU A 195 9.75 -6.84 -17.79
CA GLU A 195 9.75 -7.32 -19.17
C GLU A 195 8.78 -6.51 -20.03
N TYR A 196 7.56 -6.24 -19.54
CA TYR A 196 6.59 -5.39 -20.20
C TYR A 196 7.16 -3.99 -20.47
N ARG A 197 7.75 -3.35 -19.46
CA ARG A 197 8.38 -2.03 -19.61
C ARG A 197 9.48 -2.01 -20.66
N ILE A 198 10.37 -3.01 -20.65
CA ILE A 198 11.45 -3.11 -21.64
C ILE A 198 10.86 -3.33 -23.04
N SER A 199 9.84 -4.18 -23.18
CA SER A 199 9.22 -4.46 -24.48
C SER A 199 8.45 -3.29 -25.10
N MET A 200 8.00 -2.33 -24.28
CA MET A 200 7.30 -1.12 -24.74
C MET A 200 8.26 0.07 -24.97
N ALA A 201 9.50 -0.04 -24.50
CA ALA A 201 10.56 0.95 -24.74
C ALA A 201 11.41 0.64 -25.99
N ALA A 202 11.22 -0.55 -26.58
CA ALA A 202 11.86 -1.01 -27.81
C ALA A 202 10.93 -0.79 -29.02
#